data_AF-A0A0D2B6A3-F1
#
_entry.id   AF-A0A0D2B6A3-F1
#
_cell.length_a   1.000
_cell.length_b   1.000
_cell.length_c   1.000
_cell.angle_alpha   90.00
_cell.angle_beta   90.00
_cell.angle_gamma   90.00
#
_symmetry.space_group_name_H-M   'P 1'
#
loop_
_entity.id
_entity.type
_entity.pdbx_description
1 polymer ?
#
loop_
_entity_poly.entity_id
_entity_poly.type
_entity_poly.pdbx_seq_one_letter_code
_entity_poly.pdbx_strand_id
1 'polypeptide(L)'
;MDSNGRWTRERLDAAFEHSQSDPSAIYLDSFSRRVFRYEGKVIKYGEPVNLQETKAISFVKQSGLNIPVPEVYSSEMCEDVGVIEMELMEGDTLKNVWGKLSKDEKQSYAQQLRHIVNQLRSLEGDYIGALGQLPAVDARRDKNRGGPFLSETDFNKFLLSNTISTTPTIYRTMLEDVLSSRKHKIVFTHGDLSPTNIIVKEGQIVGIIDWEFAGWYPEYWESIQFFRALYTDYRDYAGVIFETLYPVEYMTDHFIGQLTRH
;
A
#
# COMPACT_ATOMS: atom_id res chain seq x y z
N MET A 1 13.28 -17.95 -21.44
CA MET A 1 14.13 -18.29 -20.29
C MET A 1 15.56 -18.11 -20.77
N ASP A 2 16.43 -17.48 -19.98
CA ASP A 2 17.86 -17.74 -20.18
C ASP A 2 18.14 -19.23 -19.91
N SER A 3 19.39 -19.68 -20.03
CA SER A 3 19.77 -21.07 -19.76
C SER A 3 19.43 -21.54 -18.33
N ASN A 4 19.02 -20.63 -17.43
CA ASN A 4 18.74 -20.86 -16.03
C ASN A 4 17.26 -20.66 -15.65
N GLY A 5 16.37 -20.39 -16.61
CA GLY A 5 14.96 -20.22 -16.29
C GLY A 5 14.52 -18.81 -15.90
N ARG A 6 15.35 -17.78 -16.13
CA ARG A 6 15.04 -16.40 -15.72
C ARG A 6 14.33 -15.59 -16.80
N TRP A 7 13.69 -14.50 -16.38
CA TRP A 7 13.16 -13.49 -17.31
C TRP A 7 14.30 -12.75 -18.03
N THR A 8 14.09 -12.49 -19.32
CA THR A 8 14.87 -11.53 -20.11
C THR A 8 13.94 -10.41 -20.56
N ARG A 9 14.49 -9.24 -20.92
CA ARG A 9 13.71 -8.11 -21.43
C ARG A 9 12.86 -8.50 -22.63
N GLU A 10 13.44 -9.22 -23.58
CA GLU A 10 12.73 -9.65 -24.80
C GLU A 10 11.55 -10.56 -24.46
N ARG A 11 11.70 -11.44 -23.46
CA ARG A 11 10.61 -12.32 -23.05
C ARG A 11 9.52 -11.57 -22.29
N LEU A 12 9.88 -10.62 -21.43
CA LEU A 12 8.90 -9.79 -20.72
C LEU A 12 8.05 -8.99 -21.71
N ASP A 13 8.71 -8.36 -22.68
CA ASP A 13 8.02 -7.58 -23.71
C ASP A 13 7.18 -8.47 -24.62
N ALA A 14 7.69 -9.63 -25.06
CA ALA A 14 6.89 -10.59 -25.83
C ALA A 14 5.69 -11.15 -25.04
N ALA A 15 5.85 -11.42 -23.73
CA ALA A 15 4.76 -11.84 -22.87
C ALA A 15 3.70 -10.75 -22.71
N PHE A 16 4.14 -9.50 -22.57
CA PHE A 16 3.25 -8.35 -22.49
C PHE A 16 2.49 -8.14 -23.81
N GLU A 17 3.17 -8.14 -24.96
CA GLU A 17 2.57 -8.05 -26.30
C GLU A 17 1.56 -9.18 -26.54
N HIS A 18 1.89 -10.42 -26.12
CA HIS A 18 0.96 -11.54 -26.19
C HIS A 18 -0.33 -11.26 -25.40
N SER A 19 -0.20 -10.77 -24.17
CA SER A 19 -1.33 -10.45 -23.31
C SER A 19 -2.17 -9.28 -23.81
N GLN A 20 -1.63 -8.38 -24.64
CA GLN A 20 -2.41 -7.30 -25.25
C GLN A 20 -3.51 -7.79 -26.22
N SER A 21 -3.46 -9.05 -26.66
CA SER A 21 -4.55 -9.68 -27.42
C SER A 21 -5.86 -9.80 -26.62
N ASP A 22 -5.77 -9.78 -25.28
CA ASP A 22 -6.89 -9.74 -24.35
C ASP A 22 -6.75 -8.48 -23.46
N PRO A 23 -7.50 -7.39 -23.75
CA PRO A 23 -7.42 -6.18 -22.94
C PRO A 23 -7.74 -6.38 -21.45
N SER A 24 -8.50 -7.44 -21.09
CA SER A 24 -8.77 -7.77 -19.68
C SER A 24 -7.56 -8.34 -18.94
N ALA A 25 -6.53 -8.79 -19.68
CA ALA A 25 -5.27 -9.24 -19.13
C ALA A 25 -4.31 -8.10 -18.81
N ILE A 26 -4.60 -6.85 -19.19
CA ILE A 26 -3.74 -5.69 -18.90
C ILE A 26 -4.31 -4.91 -17.73
N TYR A 27 -3.62 -4.96 -16.58
CA TYR A 27 -4.04 -4.27 -15.36
C TYR A 27 -3.42 -2.88 -15.21
N LEU A 28 -2.20 -2.71 -15.71
CA LEU A 28 -1.50 -1.43 -15.80
C LEU A 28 -0.54 -1.44 -16.98
N ASP A 29 -0.63 -0.41 -17.81
CA ASP A 29 0.35 -0.10 -18.85
C ASP A 29 0.80 1.35 -18.69
N SER A 30 1.97 1.54 -18.09
CA SER A 30 2.60 2.85 -17.93
C SER A 30 4.03 2.77 -18.44
N PHE A 31 4.62 3.93 -18.77
CA PHE A 31 5.95 4.02 -19.37
C PHE A 31 7.03 3.26 -18.57
N SER A 32 6.95 3.22 -17.24
CA SER A 32 7.97 2.62 -16.38
C SER A 32 7.52 1.36 -15.63
N ARG A 33 6.22 1.04 -15.61
CA ARG A 33 5.66 -0.11 -14.89
C ARG A 33 4.50 -0.73 -15.66
N ARG A 34 4.53 -2.04 -15.82
CA ARG A 34 3.46 -2.83 -16.41
C ARG A 34 3.01 -3.92 -15.44
N VAL A 35 1.71 -4.19 -15.42
CA VAL A 35 1.08 -5.26 -14.65
C VAL A 35 0.08 -5.96 -15.54
N PHE A 36 0.25 -7.25 -15.75
CA PHE A 36 -0.56 -8.01 -16.70
C PHE A 36 -0.68 -9.48 -16.31
N ARG A 37 -1.71 -10.15 -16.85
CA ARG A 37 -1.92 -11.58 -16.73
C ARG A 37 -1.19 -12.31 -17.85
N TYR A 38 -0.39 -13.31 -17.51
CA TYR A 38 0.30 -14.16 -18.48
C TYR A 38 0.37 -15.59 -17.93
N GLU A 39 -0.04 -16.58 -18.75
CA GLU A 39 -0.07 -18.01 -18.36
C GLU A 39 -0.77 -18.29 -17.01
N GLY A 40 -1.86 -17.58 -16.71
CA GLY A 40 -2.63 -17.74 -15.47
C GLY A 40 -2.03 -17.06 -14.23
N LYS A 41 -0.97 -16.27 -14.39
CA LYS A 41 -0.27 -15.56 -13.30
C LYS A 41 -0.29 -14.06 -13.51
N VAL A 42 -0.03 -13.31 -12.45
CA VAL A 42 0.21 -11.85 -12.54
C VAL A 42 1.71 -11.61 -12.66
N ILE A 43 2.09 -10.87 -13.69
CA ILE A 43 3.44 -10.38 -13.91
C ILE A 43 3.43 -8.86 -13.67
N LYS A 44 4.23 -8.40 -12.71
CA LYS A 44 4.52 -6.99 -12.44
C LYS A 44 5.97 -6.74 -12.77
N TYR A 45 6.25 -5.88 -13.74
CA TYR A 45 7.64 -5.55 -14.09
C TYR A 45 7.83 -4.08 -14.46
N GLY A 46 9.05 -3.58 -14.24
CA GLY A 46 9.41 -2.18 -14.50
C GLY A 46 10.44 -1.62 -13.55
N GLU A 47 10.96 -0.42 -13.83
CA GLU A 47 11.98 0.24 -13.01
C GLU A 47 11.49 0.54 -11.58
N PRO A 48 10.25 0.99 -11.37
CA PRO A 48 9.73 1.28 -10.03
C PRO A 48 9.31 0.02 -9.25
N VAL A 49 9.41 -1.18 -9.83
CA VAL A 49 8.91 -2.39 -9.18
C VAL A 49 9.73 -2.69 -7.93
N ASN A 50 9.09 -2.52 -6.78
CA ASN A 50 9.70 -2.66 -5.48
C ASN A 50 9.64 -4.12 -5.03
N LEU A 51 10.76 -4.85 -5.16
CA LEU A 51 10.87 -6.23 -4.67
C LEU A 51 10.66 -6.36 -3.14
N GLN A 52 10.56 -5.26 -2.37
CA GLN A 52 10.15 -5.34 -0.96
C GLN A 52 8.68 -5.76 -0.80
N GLU A 53 7.83 -5.55 -1.82
CA GLU A 53 6.45 -6.02 -1.82
C GLU A 53 6.37 -7.53 -1.53
N THR A 54 7.27 -8.32 -2.11
CA THR A 54 7.26 -9.78 -1.93
C THR A 54 7.68 -10.20 -0.53
N LYS A 55 8.51 -9.40 0.15
CA LYS A 55 8.84 -9.61 1.57
C LYS A 55 7.64 -9.32 2.47
N ALA A 56 6.85 -8.29 2.16
CA ALA A 56 5.63 -7.99 2.90
C ALA A 56 4.59 -9.10 2.76
N ILE A 57 4.35 -9.56 1.52
CA ILE A 57 3.47 -10.70 1.25
C ILE A 57 3.93 -11.95 2.03
N SER A 58 5.23 -12.27 1.93
CA SER A 58 5.80 -13.44 2.63
C SER A 58 5.68 -13.32 4.15
N PHE A 59 5.93 -12.14 4.71
CA PHE A 59 5.80 -11.88 6.14
C PHE A 59 4.36 -12.07 6.62
N VAL A 60 3.37 -11.50 5.92
CA VAL A 60 1.95 -11.67 6.26
C VAL A 60 1.55 -13.14 6.15
N LYS A 61 1.96 -13.85 5.09
CA LYS A 61 1.67 -15.28 4.93
C LYS A 61 2.27 -16.13 6.05
N GLN A 62 3.46 -15.78 6.53
CA GLN A 62 4.16 -16.50 7.62
C GLN A 62 3.69 -16.10 9.02
N SER A 63 2.98 -14.98 9.17
CA SER A 63 2.50 -14.48 10.47
C SER A 63 1.45 -15.39 11.14
N GLY A 64 0.84 -16.31 10.38
CA GLY A 64 -0.28 -17.12 10.84
C GLY A 64 -1.62 -16.38 10.88
N LEU A 65 -1.67 -15.12 10.43
CA LEU A 65 -2.91 -14.37 10.25
C LEU A 65 -3.67 -14.89 9.03
N ASN A 66 -5.00 -14.88 9.12
CA ASN A 66 -5.89 -15.27 8.02
C ASN A 66 -6.15 -14.07 7.09
N ILE A 67 -5.09 -13.48 6.53
CA ILE A 67 -5.17 -12.36 5.58
C ILE A 67 -4.90 -12.92 4.18
N PRO A 68 -5.84 -12.74 3.22
CA PRO A 68 -5.66 -13.27 1.88
C PRO A 68 -4.64 -12.43 1.11
N VAL A 69 -3.47 -13.01 0.84
CA VAL A 69 -2.39 -12.41 0.05
C VAL A 69 -2.00 -13.35 -1.08
N PRO A 70 -1.54 -12.85 -2.24
CA PRO A 70 -1.16 -13.71 -3.35
C PRO A 70 0.06 -14.56 -3.01
N GLU A 71 0.15 -15.76 -3.56
CA GLU A 71 1.42 -16.50 -3.57
C GLU A 71 2.45 -15.82 -4.47
N VAL A 72 3.66 -15.62 -3.98
CA VAL A 72 4.78 -15.13 -4.80
C VAL A 72 5.53 -16.34 -5.37
N TYR A 73 5.54 -16.47 -6.70
CA TYR A 73 6.27 -17.54 -7.38
C TYR A 73 7.72 -17.18 -7.64
N SER A 74 7.98 -15.93 -8.05
CA SER A 74 9.33 -15.43 -8.26
C SER A 74 9.42 -13.91 -8.07
N SER A 75 10.59 -13.44 -7.65
CA SER A 75 10.91 -12.02 -7.54
C SER A 75 12.38 -11.80 -7.83
N GLU A 76 12.71 -11.16 -8.94
CA GLU A 76 14.09 -11.01 -9.41
C GLU A 76 14.33 -9.67 -10.10
N MET A 77 15.60 -9.30 -10.21
CA MET A 77 16.02 -8.21 -11.09
C MET A 77 16.32 -8.80 -12.48
N CYS A 78 15.65 -8.28 -13.50
CA CYS A 78 15.99 -8.52 -14.90
C CYS A 78 16.69 -7.26 -15.42
N GLU A 79 18.02 -7.32 -15.54
CA GLU A 79 18.85 -6.15 -15.82
C GLU A 79 18.63 -5.04 -14.77
N ASP A 80 18.01 -3.93 -15.17
CA ASP A 80 17.72 -2.74 -14.36
C ASP A 80 16.25 -2.67 -13.88
N VAL A 81 15.41 -3.66 -14.18
CA VAL A 81 14.00 -3.69 -13.75
C VAL A 81 13.69 -4.80 -12.78
N GLY A 82 12.81 -4.50 -11.83
CA GLY A 82 12.22 -5.51 -10.97
C GLY A 82 11.17 -6.30 -11.72
N VAL A 83 11.10 -7.60 -11.46
CA VAL A 83 10.07 -8.51 -11.96
C VAL A 83 9.51 -9.29 -10.77
N ILE A 84 8.19 -9.30 -10.64
CA ILE A 84 7.45 -10.10 -9.67
C ILE A 84 6.45 -10.96 -10.44
N GLU A 85 6.49 -12.26 -10.18
CA GLU A 85 5.51 -13.24 -10.66
C GLU A 85 4.75 -13.76 -9.45
N MET A 86 3.43 -13.62 -9.48
CA MET A 86 2.58 -13.97 -8.34
C MET A 86 1.22 -14.52 -8.79
N GLU A 87 0.50 -15.10 -7.83
CA GLU A 87 -0.84 -15.62 -7.98
C GLU A 87 -1.81 -14.57 -8.52
N LEU A 88 -2.66 -15.00 -9.46
CA LEU A 88 -3.81 -14.23 -9.87
C LEU A 88 -4.96 -14.48 -8.89
N MET A 89 -5.25 -13.47 -8.07
CA MET A 89 -6.42 -13.50 -7.20
C MET A 89 -7.69 -13.47 -8.04
N GLU A 90 -8.47 -14.56 -8.03
CA GLU A 90 -9.73 -14.62 -8.78
C GLU A 90 -10.82 -13.75 -8.14
N GLY A 91 -11.29 -12.73 -8.86
CA GLY A 91 -12.40 -11.88 -8.41
C GLY A 91 -12.39 -10.52 -9.10
N ASP A 92 -13.30 -9.65 -8.67
CA ASP A 92 -13.34 -8.26 -9.08
C ASP A 92 -12.64 -7.38 -8.03
N THR A 93 -12.06 -6.25 -8.45
CA THR A 93 -11.64 -5.24 -7.47
C THR A 93 -12.86 -4.68 -6.75
N LEU A 94 -12.74 -4.39 -5.45
CA LEU A 94 -13.80 -3.78 -4.67
C LEU A 94 -14.24 -2.46 -5.32
N LYS A 95 -13.30 -1.67 -5.87
CA LYS A 95 -13.60 -0.46 -6.66
C LYS A 95 -14.64 -0.70 -7.76
N ASN A 96 -14.48 -1.77 -8.54
CA ASN A 96 -15.33 -2.03 -9.71
C ASN A 96 -16.76 -2.43 -9.34
N VAL A 97 -16.94 -3.06 -8.19
CA VAL A 97 -18.25 -3.51 -7.72
C VAL A 97 -18.92 -2.52 -6.76
N TRP A 98 -18.15 -1.68 -6.05
CA TRP A 98 -18.62 -0.86 -4.93
C TRP A 98 -19.88 -0.04 -5.26
N GLY A 99 -19.90 0.63 -6.41
CA GLY A 99 -21.02 1.47 -6.83
C GLY A 99 -22.34 0.70 -7.07
N LYS A 100 -22.27 -0.62 -7.22
CA LYS A 100 -23.42 -1.51 -7.47
C LYS A 100 -23.91 -2.22 -6.21
N LEU A 101 -23.14 -2.18 -5.14
CA LEU A 101 -23.46 -2.87 -3.89
C LEU A 101 -24.57 -2.14 -3.12
N SER A 102 -25.43 -2.93 -2.50
CA SER A 102 -26.36 -2.46 -1.47
C SER A 102 -25.63 -1.95 -0.24
N LYS A 103 -26.35 -1.24 0.63
CA LYS A 103 -25.81 -0.75 1.91
C LYS A 103 -25.33 -1.90 2.80
N ASP A 104 -26.07 -3.01 2.84
CA ASP A 104 -25.74 -4.15 3.69
C ASP A 104 -24.50 -4.91 3.18
N GLU A 105 -24.33 -5.02 1.85
CA GLU A 105 -23.11 -5.57 1.26
C GLU A 105 -21.89 -4.69 1.53
N LYS A 106 -22.02 -3.37 1.36
CA LYS A 106 -20.95 -2.41 1.71
C LYS A 106 -20.58 -2.51 3.20
N GLN A 107 -21.58 -2.62 4.06
CA GLN A 107 -21.39 -2.83 5.49
C GLN A 107 -20.64 -4.13 5.78
N SER A 108 -20.99 -5.22 5.09
CA SER A 108 -20.32 -6.52 5.23
C SER A 108 -18.84 -6.44 4.82
N TYR A 109 -18.53 -5.84 3.67
CA TYR A 109 -17.13 -5.66 3.25
C TYR A 109 -16.35 -4.74 4.20
N ALA A 110 -16.97 -3.67 4.71
CA ALA A 110 -16.35 -2.80 5.70
C ALA A 110 -16.01 -3.54 7.01
N GLN A 111 -16.86 -4.47 7.45
CA GLN A 111 -16.59 -5.32 8.62
C GLN A 111 -15.47 -6.33 8.36
N GLN A 112 -15.41 -6.92 7.15
CA GLN A 112 -14.30 -7.79 6.76
C GLN A 112 -12.97 -7.01 6.74
N LEU A 113 -12.96 -5.79 6.21
CA LEU A 113 -11.79 -4.91 6.25
C LEU A 113 -11.39 -4.54 7.68
N ARG A 114 -12.34 -4.30 8.59
CA ARG A 114 -12.03 -4.12 10.02
C ARG A 114 -11.27 -5.31 10.58
N HIS A 115 -11.71 -6.53 10.26
CA HIS A 115 -11.03 -7.73 10.75
C HIS A 115 -9.58 -7.78 10.24
N ILE A 116 -9.36 -7.53 8.95
CA ILE A 116 -8.03 -7.49 8.34
C ILE A 116 -7.15 -6.40 8.98
N VAL A 117 -7.67 -5.17 9.13
CA VAL A 117 -6.93 -4.06 9.75
C VAL A 117 -6.55 -4.40 11.20
N ASN A 118 -7.46 -5.00 11.98
CA ASN A 118 -7.18 -5.39 13.36
C ASN A 118 -6.15 -6.52 13.43
N GLN A 119 -6.18 -7.47 12.50
CA GLN A 119 -5.16 -8.51 12.39
C GLN A 119 -3.79 -7.91 12.07
N LEU A 120 -3.69 -7.01 11.09
CA LEU A 120 -2.44 -6.31 10.78
C LEU A 120 -1.92 -5.54 11.98
N ARG A 121 -2.80 -4.80 12.67
CA ARG A 121 -2.46 -4.02 13.86
C ARG A 121 -2.04 -4.86 15.06
N SER A 122 -2.39 -6.15 15.10
CA SER A 122 -1.94 -7.07 16.15
C SER A 122 -0.45 -7.41 16.03
N LEU A 123 0.14 -7.18 14.86
CA LEU A 123 1.58 -7.21 14.67
C LEU A 123 2.13 -5.86 15.14
N GLU A 124 2.89 -5.86 16.24
CA GLU A 124 3.57 -4.67 16.78
C GLU A 124 5.06 -4.66 16.40
N GLY A 125 5.61 -3.47 16.17
CA GLY A 125 7.00 -3.25 15.78
C GLY A 125 7.71 -2.26 16.70
N ASP A 126 9.04 -2.19 16.60
CA ASP A 126 9.91 -1.32 17.42
C ASP A 126 10.61 -0.21 16.59
N TYR A 127 10.33 -0.13 15.29
CA TYR A 127 10.80 0.93 14.40
C TYR A 127 9.71 1.32 13.39
N ILE A 128 9.82 2.52 12.82
CA ILE A 128 8.98 2.99 11.72
C ILE A 128 9.75 2.85 10.40
N GLY A 129 9.23 2.06 9.48
CA GLY A 129 9.91 1.73 8.23
C GLY A 129 9.38 0.47 7.56
N ALA A 130 9.82 0.24 6.33
CA ALA A 130 9.54 -1.01 5.63
C ALA A 130 10.28 -2.19 6.26
N LEU A 131 9.80 -3.41 5.98
CA LEU A 131 10.37 -4.65 6.51
C LEU A 131 11.88 -4.77 6.28
N GLY A 132 12.56 -5.36 7.27
CA GLY A 132 14.01 -5.47 7.26
C GLY A 132 14.73 -4.16 7.56
N GLN A 133 14.11 -3.28 8.37
CA GLN A 133 14.68 -1.99 8.76
C GLN A 133 15.02 -1.13 7.54
N LEU A 134 14.13 -1.14 6.55
CA LEU A 134 14.26 -0.31 5.37
C LEU A 134 13.53 1.03 5.56
N PRO A 135 13.85 2.05 4.76
CA PRO A 135 13.22 3.36 4.88
C PRO A 135 11.69 3.30 4.83
N ALA A 136 11.04 4.10 5.68
CA ALA A 136 9.63 4.43 5.55
C ALA A 136 9.40 5.24 4.28
N VAL A 137 8.24 5.05 3.66
CA VAL A 137 7.76 5.84 2.53
C VAL A 137 6.71 6.85 3.00
N ASP A 138 6.91 8.12 2.65
CA ASP A 138 5.88 9.16 2.77
C ASP A 138 5.15 9.29 1.43
N ALA A 139 4.02 8.60 1.30
CA ALA A 139 3.25 8.58 0.07
C ALA A 139 2.64 9.94 -0.32
N ARG A 140 2.76 11.00 0.50
CA ARG A 140 2.38 12.40 0.10
C ARG A 140 3.28 12.95 -0.98
N ARG A 141 4.51 12.42 -1.04
CA ARG A 141 5.56 12.89 -1.90
C ARG A 141 6.05 11.66 -2.65
N ASP A 142 5.68 11.55 -3.92
CA ASP A 142 6.21 10.48 -4.75
C ASP A 142 7.74 10.43 -4.57
N LYS A 143 8.23 9.28 -4.06
CA LYS A 143 9.66 8.95 -3.84
C LYS A 143 10.33 9.47 -2.56
N ASN A 144 9.64 10.14 -1.62
CA ASN A 144 10.31 10.52 -0.37
C ASN A 144 10.44 9.32 0.57
N ARG A 145 11.69 8.93 0.85
CA ARG A 145 12.04 7.80 1.71
C ARG A 145 12.97 8.27 2.82
N GLY A 146 12.77 7.77 4.03
CA GLY A 146 13.63 8.10 5.17
C GLY A 146 13.59 7.04 6.24
N GLY A 147 14.56 7.05 7.14
CA GLY A 147 14.65 6.08 8.21
C GLY A 147 15.41 4.80 7.81
N PRO A 148 15.16 3.67 8.48
CA PRO A 148 14.12 3.43 9.49
C PRO A 148 14.26 4.35 10.71
N PHE A 149 13.16 4.63 11.39
CA PHE A 149 13.14 5.50 12.56
C PHE A 149 12.89 4.70 13.83
N LEU A 150 13.74 4.86 14.84
CA LEU A 150 13.56 4.19 16.14
C LEU A 150 12.54 4.89 17.05
N SER A 151 12.03 6.05 16.62
CA SER A 151 11.05 6.82 17.37
C SER A 151 10.08 7.54 16.45
N GLU A 152 8.83 7.67 16.91
CA GLU A 152 7.82 8.50 16.25
C GLU A 152 8.27 9.97 16.17
N THR A 153 9.04 10.45 17.14
CA THR A 153 9.64 11.79 17.11
C THR A 153 10.54 12.01 15.89
N ASP A 154 11.41 11.04 15.56
CA ASP A 154 12.30 11.18 14.41
C ASP A 154 11.55 11.00 13.09
N PHE A 155 10.52 10.15 13.08
CA PHE A 155 9.60 10.06 11.94
C PHE A 155 8.87 11.40 11.71
N ASN A 156 8.37 12.05 12.75
CA ASN A 156 7.71 13.35 12.67
C ASN A 156 8.65 14.43 12.11
N LYS A 157 9.92 14.46 12.54
CA LYS A 157 10.94 15.35 11.95
C LYS A 157 11.12 15.10 10.45
N PHE A 158 11.10 13.83 10.02
CA PHE A 158 11.16 13.47 8.61
C PHE A 158 9.92 13.92 7.83
N LEU A 159 8.71 13.78 8.38
CA LEU A 159 7.49 14.30 7.72
C LEU A 159 7.61 15.82 7.47
N LEU A 160 8.22 16.55 8.41
CA LEU A 160 8.44 18.00 8.33
C LEU A 160 9.72 18.42 7.58
N SER A 161 10.55 17.49 7.09
CA SER A 161 11.84 17.86 6.50
C SER A 161 11.73 18.54 5.13
N ASN A 162 10.73 18.19 4.32
CA ASN A 162 10.49 18.79 3.00
C ASN A 162 9.30 19.77 2.99
N THR A 163 9.05 20.50 4.08
CA THR A 163 8.18 21.68 4.01
C THR A 163 8.83 22.75 3.12
N ILE A 164 8.04 23.53 2.38
CA ILE A 164 8.55 24.58 1.49
C ILE A 164 9.44 25.55 2.30
N SER A 165 10.59 25.93 1.74
CA SER A 165 11.56 26.82 2.39
C SER A 165 11.01 28.22 2.75
N THR A 166 9.88 28.62 2.16
CA THR A 166 9.16 29.86 2.45
C THR A 166 8.06 29.69 3.50
N THR A 167 7.82 28.48 4.02
CA THR A 167 6.81 28.23 5.05
C THR A 167 7.16 29.02 6.32
N PRO A 168 6.27 29.90 6.81
CA PRO A 168 6.49 30.62 8.06
C PRO A 168 6.82 29.68 9.23
N THR A 169 7.85 30.02 10.00
CA THR A 169 8.34 29.21 11.13
C THR A 169 7.24 28.85 12.13
N ILE A 170 6.26 29.72 12.31
CA ILE A 170 5.13 29.50 13.23
C ILE A 170 4.32 28.24 12.86
N TYR A 171 4.11 27.95 11.58
CA TYR A 171 3.42 26.73 11.17
C TYR A 171 4.22 25.49 11.50
N ARG A 172 5.54 25.55 11.38
CA ARG A 172 6.43 24.44 11.76
C ARG A 172 6.35 24.17 13.26
N THR A 173 6.42 25.20 14.10
CA THR A 173 6.29 25.05 15.56
C THR A 173 4.93 24.46 15.93
N MET A 174 3.83 24.95 15.35
CA MET A 174 2.50 24.39 15.60
C MET A 174 2.40 22.92 15.18
N LEU A 175 2.98 22.54 14.04
CA LEU A 175 3.01 21.15 13.58
C LEU A 175 3.85 20.24 14.48
N GLU A 176 5.01 20.72 14.93
CA GLU A 176 5.87 19.98 15.88
C GLU A 176 5.14 19.73 17.20
N ASP A 177 4.44 20.73 17.74
CA ASP A 177 3.64 20.61 18.97
C ASP A 177 2.49 19.61 18.80
N VAL A 178 1.73 19.69 17.70
CA VAL A 178 0.61 18.78 17.45
C VAL A 178 1.08 17.34 17.23
N LEU A 179 2.12 17.13 16.41
CA LEU A 179 2.67 15.80 16.14
C LEU A 179 3.30 15.14 17.38
N SER A 180 3.79 15.93 18.33
CA SER A 180 4.39 15.42 19.58
C SER A 180 3.39 15.26 20.73
N SER A 181 2.12 15.69 20.54
CA SER A 181 1.10 15.70 21.60
C SER A 181 0.65 14.29 22.04
N ARG A 182 0.84 13.28 21.19
CA ARG A 182 0.42 11.89 21.46
C ARG A 182 1.51 10.92 21.00
N LYS A 183 1.61 9.80 21.71
CA LYS A 183 2.42 8.67 21.30
C LYS A 183 1.50 7.57 20.80
N HIS A 184 1.89 6.94 19.71
CA HIS A 184 1.12 5.88 19.08
C HIS A 184 1.86 4.55 19.20
N LYS A 185 1.09 3.46 19.19
CA LYS A 185 1.68 2.14 18.95
C LYS A 185 2.23 2.09 17.54
N ILE A 186 3.35 1.40 17.38
CA ILE A 186 3.91 1.09 16.06
C ILE A 186 3.45 -0.30 15.67
N VAL A 187 2.74 -0.37 14.56
CA VAL A 187 2.03 -1.56 14.11
C VAL A 187 2.27 -1.81 12.63
N PHE A 188 2.02 -3.03 12.18
CA PHE A 188 2.13 -3.34 10.76
C PHE A 188 0.94 -2.76 9.99
N THR A 189 1.23 -2.15 8.84
CA THR A 189 0.24 -1.51 7.95
C THR A 189 0.49 -1.93 6.51
N HIS A 190 -0.55 -1.93 5.69
CA HIS A 190 -0.46 -2.06 4.25
C HIS A 190 0.04 -0.76 3.61
N GLY A 191 -0.41 0.39 4.11
CA GLY A 191 0.01 1.72 3.65
C GLY A 191 -0.70 2.24 2.40
N ASP A 192 -1.53 1.40 1.77
CA ASP A 192 -2.38 1.72 0.61
C ASP A 192 -3.57 0.73 0.49
N LEU A 193 -4.32 0.54 1.58
CA LEU A 193 -5.48 -0.35 1.60
C LEU A 193 -6.70 0.29 0.91
N SER A 194 -6.57 0.59 -0.37
CA SER A 194 -7.61 1.23 -1.19
C SER A 194 -8.48 0.20 -1.94
N PRO A 195 -9.70 0.55 -2.39
CA PRO A 195 -10.59 -0.36 -3.12
C PRO A 195 -10.02 -0.97 -4.40
N THR A 196 -8.97 -0.39 -4.99
CA THR A 196 -8.26 -0.98 -6.15
C THR A 196 -7.43 -2.19 -5.78
N ASN A 197 -7.00 -2.26 -4.51
CA ASN A 197 -6.05 -3.25 -3.99
C ASN A 197 -6.76 -4.37 -3.20
N ILE A 198 -8.10 -4.38 -3.23
CA ILE A 198 -8.94 -5.37 -2.56
C ILE A 198 -9.69 -6.16 -3.64
N ILE A 199 -9.49 -7.47 -3.67
CA ILE A 199 -10.15 -8.40 -4.59
C ILE A 199 -11.28 -9.11 -3.84
N VAL A 200 -12.45 -9.14 -4.46
CA VAL A 200 -13.66 -9.74 -3.90
C VAL A 200 -14.28 -10.76 -4.84
N LYS A 201 -14.83 -11.82 -4.26
CA LYS A 201 -15.56 -12.87 -4.97
C LYS A 201 -16.65 -13.39 -4.04
N GLU A 202 -17.87 -13.53 -4.55
CA GLU A 202 -19.00 -14.15 -3.82
C GLU A 202 -19.23 -13.55 -2.42
N GLY A 203 -19.18 -12.23 -2.29
CA GLY A 203 -19.42 -11.53 -1.01
C GLY A 203 -18.25 -11.58 -0.01
N GLN A 204 -17.11 -12.15 -0.39
CA GLN A 204 -15.92 -12.27 0.46
C GLN A 204 -14.74 -11.47 -0.11
N ILE A 205 -13.90 -10.94 0.77
CA ILE A 205 -12.57 -10.47 0.41
C ILE A 205 -11.68 -11.69 0.25
N VAL A 206 -11.17 -11.87 -0.97
CA VAL A 206 -10.36 -13.03 -1.36
C VAL A 206 -8.92 -12.66 -1.70
N GLY A 207 -8.58 -11.36 -1.74
CA GLY A 207 -7.20 -10.93 -1.95
C GLY A 207 -6.95 -9.49 -1.54
N ILE A 208 -5.81 -9.26 -0.90
CA ILE A 208 -5.21 -7.94 -0.65
C ILE A 208 -3.89 -7.91 -1.41
N ILE A 209 -3.74 -6.95 -2.33
CA ILE A 209 -2.61 -6.86 -3.28
C ILE A 209 -1.89 -5.50 -3.18
N ASP A 210 -0.76 -5.35 -3.87
CA ASP A 210 0.05 -4.13 -3.92
C ASP A 210 0.62 -3.68 -2.55
N TRP A 211 1.38 -4.58 -1.92
CA TRP A 211 2.01 -4.38 -0.60
C TRP A 211 3.28 -3.51 -0.66
N GLU A 212 3.45 -2.69 -1.68
CA GLU A 212 4.72 -1.97 -1.93
C GLU A 212 5.06 -0.88 -0.90
N PHE A 213 4.04 -0.42 -0.16
CA PHE A 213 4.14 0.56 0.93
C PHE A 213 3.98 -0.05 2.32
N ALA A 214 3.93 -1.38 2.41
CA ALA A 214 3.73 -2.06 3.66
C ALA A 214 4.94 -1.94 4.59
N GLY A 215 4.66 -1.83 5.88
CA GLY A 215 5.69 -1.64 6.89
C GLY A 215 5.14 -1.32 8.26
N TRP A 216 6.05 -0.99 9.16
CA TRP A 216 5.76 -0.59 10.53
C TRP A 216 5.55 0.90 10.59
N TYR A 217 4.39 1.32 11.08
CA TYR A 217 3.98 2.72 11.16
C TYR A 217 3.13 2.98 12.41
N PRO A 218 2.98 4.25 12.84
CA PRO A 218 2.02 4.60 13.87
C PRO A 218 0.60 4.08 13.55
N GLU A 219 -0.15 3.62 14.55
CA GLU A 219 -1.48 3.00 14.37
C GLU A 219 -2.51 3.86 13.59
N TYR A 220 -2.33 5.17 13.54
CA TYR A 220 -3.16 6.08 12.73
C TYR A 220 -2.89 5.98 11.22
N TRP A 221 -1.73 5.49 10.81
CA TRP A 221 -1.18 5.63 9.45
C TRP A 221 -2.10 5.06 8.36
N GLU A 222 -2.61 3.83 8.53
CA GLU A 222 -3.54 3.24 7.55
C GLU A 222 -4.83 4.07 7.38
N SER A 223 -5.33 4.63 8.49
CA SER A 223 -6.57 5.42 8.46
C SER A 223 -6.40 6.77 7.77
N ILE A 224 -5.24 7.43 7.91
CA ILE A 224 -4.97 8.67 7.18
C ILE A 224 -4.82 8.38 5.68
N GLN A 225 -4.14 7.27 5.32
CA GLN A 225 -3.94 6.85 3.94
C GLN A 225 -5.27 6.54 3.24
N PHE A 226 -6.19 5.88 3.95
CA PHE A 226 -7.55 5.62 3.49
C PHE A 226 -8.29 6.89 3.03
N PHE A 227 -8.12 8.02 3.73
CA PHE A 227 -8.77 9.29 3.38
C PHE A 227 -8.06 10.09 2.27
N ARG A 228 -6.99 9.57 1.67
CA ARG A 228 -6.28 10.29 0.60
C ARG A 228 -6.86 10.03 -0.79
N ALA A 229 -7.36 8.83 -1.05
CA ALA A 229 -7.94 8.50 -2.35
C ALA A 229 -9.42 8.93 -2.47
N LEU A 230 -9.80 9.60 -3.55
CA LEU A 230 -11.13 10.22 -3.73
C LEU A 230 -12.23 9.19 -4.03
N TYR A 231 -12.67 8.44 -3.02
CA TYR A 231 -13.82 7.54 -3.07
C TYR A 231 -14.93 8.06 -2.16
N THR A 232 -15.91 8.76 -2.72
CA THR A 232 -16.86 9.58 -1.94
C THR A 232 -17.72 8.77 -0.97
N ASP A 233 -18.39 7.70 -1.42
CA ASP A 233 -19.29 6.89 -0.58
C ASP A 233 -18.57 5.78 0.21
N TYR A 234 -17.38 5.36 -0.23
CA TYR A 234 -16.55 4.39 0.49
C TYR A 234 -16.07 4.93 1.84
N ARG A 235 -15.76 6.23 1.90
CA ARG A 235 -15.24 6.87 3.12
C ARG A 235 -16.25 6.95 4.26
N ASP A 236 -17.55 6.91 3.96
CA ASP A 236 -18.60 6.87 4.98
C ASP A 236 -18.53 5.62 5.86
N TYR A 237 -17.85 4.57 5.37
CA TYR A 237 -17.62 3.33 6.12
C TYR A 237 -16.32 3.36 6.96
N ALA A 238 -15.59 4.47 7.01
CA ALA A 238 -14.36 4.56 7.80
C ALA A 238 -14.57 4.20 9.28
N GLY A 239 -15.68 4.65 9.87
CA GLY A 239 -16.04 4.31 11.26
C GLY A 239 -16.42 2.84 11.47
N VAL A 240 -16.69 2.10 10.38
CA VAL A 240 -16.89 0.65 10.39
C VAL A 240 -15.57 -0.07 10.15
N ILE A 241 -14.69 0.43 9.28
CA ILE A 241 -13.41 -0.21 8.96
C ILE A 241 -12.41 -0.04 10.10
N PHE A 242 -12.28 1.17 10.64
CA PHE A 242 -11.34 1.47 11.71
C PHE A 242 -12.05 1.52 13.05
N GLU A 243 -11.48 0.88 14.06
CA GLU A 243 -11.98 0.95 15.44
C GLU A 243 -11.85 2.37 16.02
N THR A 244 -10.71 3.00 15.74
CA THR A 244 -10.40 4.38 16.14
C THR A 244 -10.09 5.21 14.90
N LEU A 245 -10.70 6.39 14.83
CA LEU A 245 -10.35 7.43 13.87
C LEU A 245 -9.44 8.47 14.54
N TYR A 246 -8.56 9.06 13.74
CA TYR A 246 -7.50 9.96 14.20
C TYR A 246 -7.64 11.33 13.53
N PRO A 247 -8.67 12.13 13.91
CA PRO A 247 -8.99 13.36 13.19
C PRO A 247 -7.89 14.41 13.30
N VAL A 248 -7.17 14.49 14.42
CA VAL A 248 -6.06 15.43 14.61
C VAL A 248 -4.91 15.06 13.70
N GLU A 249 -4.53 13.78 13.66
CA GLU A 249 -3.46 13.25 12.81
C GLU A 249 -3.83 13.40 11.33
N TYR A 250 -5.08 13.13 10.96
CA TYR A 250 -5.58 13.34 9.60
C TYR A 250 -5.51 14.81 9.16
N MET A 251 -6.02 15.74 9.99
CA MET A 251 -5.96 17.18 9.67
C MET A 251 -4.52 17.68 9.60
N THR A 252 -3.67 17.21 10.52
CA THR A 252 -2.23 17.51 10.54
C THR A 252 -1.55 17.01 9.27
N ASP A 253 -1.80 15.76 8.88
CA ASP A 253 -1.25 15.16 7.66
C ASP A 253 -1.69 15.91 6.40
N HIS A 254 -2.98 16.25 6.31
CA HIS A 254 -3.54 17.04 5.22
C HIS A 254 -2.87 18.42 5.12
N PHE A 255 -2.71 19.11 6.26
CA PHE A 255 -2.06 20.41 6.30
C PHE A 255 -0.57 20.32 5.95
N ILE A 256 0.16 19.30 6.43
CA ILE A 256 1.54 19.05 6.01
C ILE A 256 1.58 18.90 4.50
N GLY A 257 0.68 18.10 3.90
CA GLY A 257 0.55 17.90 2.46
C GLY A 257 0.53 19.21 1.66
N GLN A 258 -0.27 20.19 2.10
CA GLN A 258 -0.36 21.53 1.48
C GLN A 258 0.94 22.34 1.59
N LEU A 259 1.77 22.07 2.59
CA LEU A 259 3.05 22.74 2.84
C LEU A 259 4.23 22.02 2.18
N THR A 260 4.02 20.90 1.50
CA THR A 260 5.06 20.16 0.81
C THR A 260 5.20 20.62 -0.64
N ARG A 261 6.42 20.63 -1.19
CA ARG A 261 6.62 20.92 -2.62
C ARG A 261 5.96 19.80 -3.45
N HIS A 262 5.04 20.16 -4.33
CA HIS A 262 4.56 19.29 -5.41
C HIS A 262 5.62 19.18 -6.49
#